data_AF-A0A9E0XJI1-F1
#
_entry.id   AF-A0A9E0XJI1-F1
#
_cell.length_a   1.000
_cell.length_b   1.000
_cell.length_c   1.000
_cell.angle_alpha   90.00
_cell.angle_beta   90.00
_cell.angle_gamma   90.00
#
_symmetry.space_group_name_H-M   'P 1'
#
loop_
_entity.id
_entity.type
_entity.pdbx_description
1 polymer ?
#
loop_
_entity_poly.entity_id
_entity_poly.type
_entity_poly.pdbx_seq_one_letter_code
_entity_poly.pdbx_strand_id
1 'polypeptide(L)'
;MALFDFFRRLAFFKGRDTEGLTAEDLDFDKWIQAHRDWRTRLTNYINGVSGDPLDEAVICRDDRCALGQWIHGHGEKFYGDLEKFRDMRNHHAEFHRSAGKVVHCFKNDGLAAARKLMHNDFDRNSLTVINDLQALKTTIRG
;
A
#
# COMPACT_ATOMS: atom_id res chain seq x y z
N MET A 1 -21.24 18.58 9.44
CA MET A 1 -20.99 18.72 10.89
C MET A 1 -20.73 17.36 11.57
N ALA A 2 -21.58 16.33 11.42
CA ALA A 2 -21.42 15.05 12.16
C ALA A 2 -20.09 14.28 11.91
N LEU A 3 -19.59 14.25 10.66
CA LEU A 3 -18.36 13.53 10.32
C LEU A 3 -17.11 14.21 10.93
N PHE A 4 -17.07 15.54 10.91
CA PHE A 4 -16.01 16.35 11.50
C PHE A 4 -15.92 16.17 13.02
N ASP A 5 -17.07 16.10 13.71
CA ASP A 5 -17.13 15.86 15.16
C ASP A 5 -16.75 14.43 15.54
N PHE A 6 -17.01 13.44 14.67
CA PHE A 6 -16.54 12.07 14.87
C PHE A 6 -15.00 12.00 14.83
N PHE A 7 -14.35 12.66 13.87
CA PHE A 7 -12.89 12.62 13.75
C PHE A 7 -12.17 13.31 14.89
N ARG A 8 -12.73 14.41 15.42
CA ARG A 8 -12.19 15.10 16.62
C ARG A 8 -12.24 14.26 17.90
N ARG A 9 -13.02 13.17 17.94
CA ARG A 9 -13.08 12.26 19.10
C ARG A 9 -11.89 11.30 19.15
N LEU A 10 -11.21 11.07 18.03
CA LEU A 10 -9.96 10.32 18.04
C LEU A 10 -8.87 11.18 18.68
N ALA A 11 -8.27 10.67 19.75
CA ALA A 11 -7.24 11.39 20.51
C ALA A 11 -6.10 11.88 19.60
N PHE A 12 -5.76 11.07 18.59
CA PHE A 12 -4.77 11.41 17.58
C PHE A 12 -4.99 12.77 16.91
N PHE A 13 -6.22 13.12 16.53
CA PHE A 13 -6.52 14.36 15.80
C PHE A 13 -6.78 15.57 16.71
N LYS A 14 -6.69 15.42 18.03
CA LYS A 14 -6.89 16.54 18.95
C LYS A 14 -5.83 17.62 18.72
N GLY A 15 -6.23 18.78 18.20
CA GLY A 15 -5.34 19.90 17.92
C GLY A 15 -4.59 19.81 16.58
N ARG A 16 -4.91 18.81 15.73
CA ARG A 16 -4.40 18.70 14.35
C ARG A 16 -5.36 19.36 13.37
N ASP A 17 -4.81 19.78 12.23
CA ASP A 17 -5.63 20.17 11.08
C ASP A 17 -6.31 18.94 10.46
N THR A 18 -7.62 19.02 10.31
CA THR A 18 -8.46 17.98 9.71
C THR A 18 -9.24 18.49 8.50
N GLU A 19 -8.91 19.67 7.99
CA GLU A 19 -9.52 20.20 6.78
C GLU A 19 -9.27 19.26 5.58
N GLY A 20 -10.35 18.78 4.97
CA GLY A 20 -10.30 17.83 3.87
C GLY A 20 -10.11 16.37 4.27
N LEU A 21 -10.05 16.04 5.56
CA LEU A 21 -10.03 14.65 6.03
C LEU A 21 -11.39 14.00 5.75
N THR A 22 -11.37 12.81 5.15
CA THR A 22 -12.57 12.05 4.78
C THR A 22 -12.69 10.76 5.58
N ALA A 23 -13.86 10.10 5.51
CA ALA A 23 -14.04 8.78 6.13
C ALA A 23 -13.11 7.72 5.51
N GLU A 24 -12.79 7.86 4.22
CA GLU A 24 -11.90 6.91 3.52
C GLU A 24 -10.47 6.98 4.06
N ASP A 25 -10.01 8.14 4.52
CA ASP A 25 -8.67 8.34 5.07
C ASP A 25 -8.46 7.60 6.41
N LEU A 26 -9.54 7.11 7.02
CA LEU A 26 -9.55 6.32 8.25
C LEU A 26 -9.96 4.87 8.03
N ASP A 27 -10.31 4.52 6.79
CA ASP A 27 -10.64 3.17 6.40
C ASP A 27 -9.37 2.37 6.07
N PHE A 28 -8.59 2.07 7.11
CA PHE A 28 -7.40 1.23 6.97
C PHE A 28 -7.72 -0.17 6.44
N ASP A 29 -8.95 -0.66 6.61
CA ASP A 29 -9.36 -1.96 6.07
C ASP A 29 -9.50 -1.88 4.54
N LYS A 30 -10.07 -0.79 4.00
CA LYS A 30 -10.04 -0.49 2.56
C LYS A 30 -8.61 -0.47 2.00
N TRP A 31 -7.68 0.19 2.68
CA TRP A 31 -6.28 0.29 2.22
C TRP A 31 -5.54 -1.04 2.26
N ILE A 32 -5.76 -1.85 3.30
CA ILE A 32 -5.25 -3.24 3.37
C ILE A 32 -5.82 -4.08 2.22
N GLN A 33 -7.13 -3.95 1.93
CA GLN A 33 -7.75 -4.69 0.84
C GLN A 33 -7.20 -4.27 -0.53
N ALA A 34 -7.07 -2.96 -0.77
CA ALA A 34 -6.49 -2.43 -2.01
C ALA A 34 -5.07 -2.97 -2.26
N HIS A 35 -4.27 -3.12 -1.21
CA HIS A 35 -2.94 -3.73 -1.31
C HIS A 35 -3.00 -5.23 -1.65
N ARG A 36 -3.89 -5.99 -1.00
CA ARG A 36 -4.11 -7.42 -1.29
C ARG A 36 -4.60 -7.65 -2.72
N ASP A 37 -5.48 -6.79 -3.21
CA ASP A 37 -5.98 -6.84 -4.58
C ASP A 37 -4.85 -6.59 -5.58
N TRP A 38 -3.96 -5.64 -5.26
CA TRP A 38 -2.77 -5.39 -6.08
C TRP A 38 -1.83 -6.61 -6.13
N ARG A 39 -1.58 -7.24 -4.98
CA ARG A 39 -0.80 -8.50 -4.93
C ARG A 39 -1.43 -9.57 -5.81
N THR A 40 -2.75 -9.77 -5.68
CA THR A 40 -3.53 -10.72 -6.48
C THR A 40 -3.41 -10.43 -7.98
N ARG A 41 -3.47 -9.16 -8.38
CA ARG A 41 -3.28 -8.73 -9.77
C ARG A 41 -1.93 -9.18 -10.33
N LEU A 42 -0.83 -8.97 -9.60
CA LEU A 42 0.49 -9.43 -10.04
C LEU A 42 0.57 -10.96 -10.15
N THR A 43 0.03 -11.68 -9.15
CA THR A 43 0.00 -13.15 -9.17
C THR A 43 -0.81 -13.68 -10.35
N ASN A 44 -1.97 -13.09 -10.65
CA ASN A 44 -2.79 -13.48 -11.78
C ASN A 44 -2.09 -13.21 -13.12
N TYR A 45 -1.37 -12.09 -13.23
CA TYR A 45 -0.59 -11.74 -14.43
C TYR A 45 0.48 -12.79 -14.74
N ILE A 46 1.35 -13.12 -13.77
CA ILE A 46 2.41 -14.11 -14.02
C ILE A 46 1.85 -15.51 -14.26
N ASN A 47 0.66 -15.82 -13.73
CA ASN A 47 -0.02 -17.11 -13.94
C ASN A 47 -0.82 -17.18 -15.25
N GLY A 48 -0.85 -16.11 -16.05
CA GLY A 48 -1.62 -16.06 -17.29
C GLY A 48 -3.15 -16.06 -17.09
N VAL A 49 -3.61 -15.69 -15.90
CA VAL A 49 -5.05 -15.60 -15.56
C VAL A 49 -5.63 -14.25 -15.98
N SER A 50 -4.83 -13.19 -16.01
CA SER A 50 -5.24 -11.86 -16.47
C SER A 50 -4.64 -11.51 -17.84
N GLY A 51 -5.42 -10.84 -18.70
CA GLY A 51 -5.02 -10.48 -20.06
C GLY A 51 -4.23 -9.17 -20.20
N ASP A 52 -4.36 -8.22 -19.26
CA ASP A 52 -3.68 -6.93 -19.40
C ASP A 52 -2.20 -7.03 -19.03
N PRO A 53 -1.28 -6.68 -19.94
CA PRO A 53 0.14 -6.73 -19.65
C PRO A 53 0.52 -5.72 -18.56
N LEU A 54 1.36 -6.16 -17.62
CA LEU A 54 1.97 -5.28 -16.63
C LEU A 54 3.28 -4.70 -17.19
N ASP A 55 3.38 -3.37 -17.19
CA ASP A 55 4.62 -2.66 -17.46
C ASP A 55 5.44 -2.53 -16.17
N GLU A 56 6.67 -3.05 -16.17
CA GLU A 56 7.57 -3.00 -15.02
C GLU A 56 7.94 -1.56 -14.63
N ALA A 57 8.05 -0.66 -15.60
CA ALA A 57 8.37 0.76 -15.37
C ALA A 57 7.21 1.51 -14.70
N VAL A 58 5.98 1.00 -14.84
CA VAL A 58 4.79 1.56 -14.20
C VAL A 58 4.59 0.93 -12.83
N ILE A 59 4.66 -0.39 -12.72
CA ILE A 59 4.33 -1.11 -11.48
C ILE A 59 5.42 -1.00 -10.40
N CYS A 60 6.65 -0.64 -10.77
CA CYS A 60 7.72 -0.36 -9.81
C CYS A 60 7.54 0.96 -9.06
N ARG A 61 6.64 1.82 -9.56
CA ARG A 61 6.28 3.08 -8.93
C ARG A 61 5.23 2.87 -7.88
N ASP A 62 5.53 3.31 -6.67
CA ASP A 62 4.68 3.16 -5.51
C ASP A 62 3.61 4.25 -5.40
N ASP A 63 3.58 5.22 -6.32
CA ASP A 63 2.59 6.31 -6.37
C ASP A 63 1.39 6.00 -7.30
N ARG A 64 1.38 4.82 -7.96
CA ARG A 64 0.38 4.50 -9.01
C ARG A 64 -0.79 3.65 -8.53
N CYS A 65 -0.60 2.82 -7.50
CA CYS A 65 -1.69 2.00 -6.96
C CYS A 65 -2.61 2.81 -6.03
N ALA A 66 -3.81 2.29 -5.73
CA ALA A 66 -4.77 3.02 -4.89
C ALA A 66 -4.22 3.36 -3.50
N LEU A 67 -3.55 2.40 -2.84
CA LEU A 67 -2.85 2.65 -1.57
C LEU A 67 -1.75 3.71 -1.73
N GLY A 68 -0.96 3.61 -2.79
CA GLY A 68 0.11 4.55 -3.11
C GLY A 68 -0.37 5.98 -3.30
N GLN A 69 -1.45 6.17 -4.05
CA GLN A 69 -2.09 7.48 -4.25
C GLN A 69 -2.58 8.07 -2.92
N TRP A 70 -3.11 7.24 -2.02
CA TRP A 70 -3.44 7.67 -0.67
C TRP A 70 -2.20 8.04 0.14
N ILE A 71 -1.18 7.17 0.18
CA ILE A 71 0.08 7.41 0.90
C ILE A 71 0.69 8.75 0.50
N HIS A 72 0.84 9.01 -0.80
CA HIS A 72 1.48 10.23 -1.32
C HIS A 72 0.54 11.45 -1.36
N GLY A 73 -0.73 11.27 -0.97
CA GLY A 73 -1.75 12.32 -0.92
C GLY A 73 -2.20 12.59 0.52
N HIS A 74 -3.43 12.18 0.83
CA HIS A 74 -4.03 12.42 2.15
C HIS A 74 -3.29 11.70 3.28
N GLY A 75 -2.70 10.53 3.01
CA GLY A 75 -1.86 9.79 3.93
C GLY A 75 -0.72 10.66 4.47
N GLU A 76 0.09 11.21 3.57
CA GLU A 76 1.17 12.14 3.90
C GLU A 76 0.66 13.37 4.64
N LYS A 77 -0.43 13.98 4.14
CA LYS A 77 -1.01 15.20 4.72
C LYS A 77 -1.39 15.03 6.20
N PHE A 78 -2.03 13.92 6.57
CA PHE A 78 -2.62 13.74 7.89
C PHE A 78 -1.78 12.89 8.85
N TYR A 79 -0.89 12.04 8.33
CA TYR A 79 -0.12 11.07 9.11
C TYR A 79 1.40 11.15 8.88
N GLY A 80 1.90 12.01 7.98
CA GLY A 80 3.31 12.07 7.60
C GLY A 80 4.30 12.41 8.73
N ASP A 81 3.81 13.04 9.80
CA ASP A 81 4.61 13.33 11.00
C ASP A 81 4.86 12.08 11.87
N LEU A 82 4.06 11.02 11.70
CA LEU A 82 4.26 9.75 12.37
C LEU A 82 5.43 8.97 11.76
N GLU A 83 6.38 8.56 12.61
CA GLU A 83 7.47 7.66 12.22
C GLU A 83 6.94 6.37 11.58
N LYS A 84 5.94 5.76 12.23
CA LYS A 84 5.25 4.56 11.71
C LYS A 84 4.69 4.74 10.30
N PHE A 85 4.19 5.93 9.96
CA PHE A 85 3.69 6.20 8.61
C PHE A 85 4.83 6.32 7.60
N ARG A 86 5.93 7.00 7.98
CA ARG A 86 7.11 7.12 7.12
C ARG A 86 7.74 5.75 6.84
N ASP A 87 7.82 4.88 7.84
CA ASP A 87 8.31 3.51 7.67
C ASP A 87 7.40 2.71 6.72
N MET A 88 6.07 2.78 6.93
CA MET A 88 5.08 2.14 6.07
C MET A 88 5.20 2.59 4.61
N ARG A 89 5.37 3.90 4.36
CA ARG A 89 5.62 4.45 3.02
C ARG A 89 6.90 3.87 2.41
N ASN A 90 7.97 3.74 3.18
CA ASN A 90 9.22 3.17 2.69
C ASN A 90 9.07 1.69 2.33
N HIS A 91 8.43 0.89 3.20
CA HIS A 91 8.15 -0.52 2.92
C HIS A 91 7.22 -0.70 1.71
N HIS A 92 6.26 0.21 1.52
CA HIS A 92 5.42 0.24 0.32
C HIS A 92 6.22 0.47 -0.96
N ALA A 93 7.19 1.39 -0.94
CA ALA A 93 8.10 1.60 -2.06
C ALA A 93 8.97 0.37 -2.35
N GLU A 94 9.46 -0.33 -1.31
CA GLU A 94 10.22 -1.58 -1.46
C GLU A 94 9.38 -2.72 -2.04
N PHE A 95 8.11 -2.83 -1.64
CA PHE A 95 7.15 -3.76 -2.23
C PHE A 95 7.03 -3.52 -3.73
N HIS A 96 6.78 -2.28 -4.16
CA HIS A 96 6.64 -1.97 -5.58
C HIS A 96 7.94 -2.22 -6.38
N ARG A 97 9.12 -1.88 -5.84
CA ARG A 97 10.40 -2.25 -6.45
C ARG A 97 10.54 -3.76 -6.63
N SER A 98 10.18 -4.54 -5.61
CA SER A 98 10.24 -6.01 -5.70
C SER A 98 9.28 -6.56 -6.75
N ALA A 99 8.10 -5.96 -6.90
CA ALA A 99 7.14 -6.33 -7.93
C ALA A 99 7.67 -6.05 -9.35
N GLY A 100 8.34 -4.90 -9.55
CA GLY A 100 9.03 -4.58 -10.80
C GLY A 100 10.05 -5.67 -11.17
N LYS A 101 10.85 -6.13 -10.19
CA LYS A 101 11.80 -7.23 -10.41
C LYS A 101 11.10 -8.54 -10.79
N VAL A 102 9.95 -8.85 -10.18
CA VAL A 102 9.16 -10.05 -10.52
C VAL A 102 8.66 -10.00 -11.96
N VAL A 103 8.10 -8.88 -12.41
CA VAL A 103 7.64 -8.73 -13.80
C VAL A 103 8.81 -8.80 -14.78
N HIS A 104 9.93 -8.15 -14.46
CA HIS A 104 11.14 -8.23 -15.28
C HIS A 104 11.65 -9.67 -15.42
N CYS A 105 11.78 -10.38 -14.29
CA CYS A 105 12.19 -11.79 -14.29
C CYS A 105 11.19 -12.67 -15.05
N PHE A 106 9.88 -12.43 -14.92
CA PHE A 106 8.87 -13.16 -15.70
C PHE A 106 9.05 -12.98 -17.21
N LYS A 107 9.31 -11.74 -17.66
CA LYS A 107 9.49 -11.42 -19.09
C LYS A 107 10.78 -12.00 -19.69
N ASN A 108 11.85 -12.10 -18.90
CA ASN A 108 13.17 -12.52 -19.39
C ASN A 108 13.50 -14.00 -19.09
N ASP A 109 13.07 -14.52 -17.95
CA ASP A 109 13.48 -15.83 -17.41
C ASP A 109 12.29 -16.80 -17.24
N GLY A 110 11.06 -16.31 -17.42
CA GLY A 110 9.83 -17.11 -17.36
C GLY A 110 9.26 -17.36 -15.96
N LEU A 111 8.15 -18.11 -15.93
CA LEU A 111 7.30 -18.28 -14.74
C LEU A 111 8.02 -18.90 -13.53
N ALA A 112 8.85 -19.91 -13.76
CA ALA A 112 9.52 -20.62 -12.67
C ALA A 112 10.48 -19.70 -11.88
N ALA A 113 11.25 -18.88 -12.59
CA ALA A 113 12.16 -17.91 -11.99
C ALA A 113 11.39 -16.79 -11.27
N ALA A 114 10.34 -16.25 -11.91
CA ALA A 114 9.50 -15.22 -11.31
C ALA A 114 8.81 -15.67 -10.02
N ARG A 115 8.32 -16.93 -9.95
CA ARG A 115 7.72 -17.50 -8.74
C ARG A 115 8.71 -17.60 -7.59
N LYS A 116 9.96 -18.00 -7.87
CA LYS A 116 11.01 -18.05 -6.85
C LYS A 116 11.26 -16.66 -6.27
N LEU A 117 11.28 -15.62 -7.10
CA LEU A 117 11.46 -14.25 -6.65
C LEU A 117 10.23 -13.72 -5.88
N MET A 118 9.03 -14.07 -6.34
CA MET A 118 7.76 -13.72 -5.69
C MET A 118 7.70 -14.23 -4.24
N HIS A 119 8.11 -15.48 -4.01
CA HIS A 119 8.10 -16.10 -2.68
C HIS A 119 9.20 -15.63 -1.72
N ASN A 120 10.07 -14.71 -2.16
CA ASN A 120 11.10 -14.12 -1.32
C ASN A 120 10.74 -12.67 -0.97
N ASP A 121 11.38 -11.69 -1.62
CA ASP A 121 11.26 -10.27 -1.26
C ASP A 121 9.84 -9.74 -1.43
N PHE A 122 9.12 -10.18 -2.47
CA PHE A 122 7.80 -9.65 -2.78
C PHE A 122 6.75 -10.03 -1.73
N ASP A 123 6.64 -11.33 -1.40
CA ASP A 123 5.69 -11.80 -0.39
C ASP A 123 6.02 -11.24 1.00
N ARG A 124 7.32 -11.18 1.37
CA ARG A 124 7.76 -10.56 2.63
C ARG A 124 7.38 -9.08 2.69
N ASN A 125 7.71 -8.31 1.66
CA ASN A 125 7.45 -6.87 1.65
C ASN A 125 5.94 -6.57 1.63
N SER A 126 5.14 -7.42 0.97
CA SER A 126 3.67 -7.29 1.02
C SER A 126 3.12 -7.49 2.42
N LEU A 127 3.61 -8.50 3.14
CA LEU A 127 3.20 -8.76 4.52
C LEU A 127 3.60 -7.60 5.45
N THR A 128 4.80 -7.05 5.28
CA THR A 128 5.26 -5.87 6.04
C THR A 128 4.30 -4.70 5.88
N VAL A 129 3.89 -4.35 4.66
CA VAL A 129 2.94 -3.25 4.40
C VAL A 129 1.59 -3.50 5.10
N ILE A 130 1.08 -4.74 5.08
CA ILE A 130 -0.18 -5.08 5.77
C ILE A 130 -0.03 -4.88 7.29
N ASN A 131 1.08 -5.34 7.87
CA ASN A 131 1.33 -5.21 9.30
C ASN A 131 1.48 -3.73 9.70
N ASP A 132 2.14 -2.92 8.88
CA ASP A 132 2.30 -1.49 9.12
C ASP A 132 0.96 -0.75 9.09
N LEU A 133 0.08 -1.07 8.12
CA LEU A 133 -1.27 -0.52 8.06
C LEU A 133 -2.10 -0.90 9.30
N GLN A 134 -1.96 -2.13 9.80
CA GLN A 134 -2.62 -2.57 11.04
C GLN A 134 -2.06 -1.85 12.28
N ALA A 135 -0.75 -1.66 12.34
CA ALA A 135 -0.09 -0.93 13.42
C ALA A 135 -0.50 0.55 13.42
N LEU A 136 -0.56 1.17 12.25
CA LEU A 136 -1.03 2.54 12.08
C LEU A 136 -2.50 2.66 12.49
N LYS A 137 -3.38 1.79 11.99
CA LYS A 137 -4.80 1.71 12.40
C LYS A 137 -4.98 1.65 13.92
N THR A 138 -4.18 0.82 14.59
CA THR A 138 -4.21 0.67 16.05
C THR A 138 -3.76 1.96 16.75
N THR A 139 -2.71 2.59 16.24
CA THR A 139 -2.18 3.87 16.76
C THR A 139 -3.19 5.01 16.64
N ILE A 140 -3.97 5.06 15.57
CA ILE A 140 -4.96 6.11 15.33
C ILE A 140 -6.27 5.89 16.11
N ARG A 141 -6.64 4.64 16.36
CA ARG A 141 -7.88 4.27 17.07
C ARG A 141 -7.74 4.19 18.59
N GLY A 142 -6.52 3.99 19.10
CA GLY A 142 -6.21 4.04 20.54
C GLY A 142 -6.19 5.46 21.08
#